data_AF-A0A8B6EUX5-F1
#
_entry.id   AF-A0A8B6EUX5-F1
#
_cell.length_a   1.000
_cell.length_b   1.000
_cell.length_c   1.000
_cell.angle_alpha   90.00
_cell.angle_beta   90.00
_cell.angle_gamma   90.00
#
_symmetry.space_group_name_H-M   'P 1'
#
loop_
_entity.id
_entity.type
_entity.pdbx_description
1 polymer ?
#
loop_
_entity_poly.entity_id
_entity_poly.type
_entity_poly.pdbx_seq_one_letter_code
_entity_poly.pdbx_strand_id
1 'polypeptide(L)'
;YWYINEFLEPNMMTVFIALDKCEKTNGCLQIVESSHKCGRLDHKLEGQLTVTDPIRLDKIMERFPMKYCLLNPGEISLNFIFGKMITISF
;
A
#
# COMPACT_ATOMS: atom_id res chain seq x y z
N TYR A 1 0.94 8.86 -9.14
CA TYR A 1 1.08 7.58 -9.88
C TYR A 1 -0.24 7.14 -10.50
N TRP A 2 -1.27 6.74 -9.74
CA TRP A 2 -2.54 6.29 -10.34
C TRP A 2 -3.48 7.43 -10.78
N TYR A 3 -3.65 8.46 -9.95
CA TYR A 3 -4.56 9.57 -10.25
C TYR A 3 -4.04 10.60 -11.27
N ILE A 4 -2.77 10.49 -11.66
CA ILE A 4 -2.19 11.30 -12.74
C ILE A 4 -2.71 10.80 -14.10
N ASN A 5 -3.28 9.60 -14.15
CA ASN A 5 -3.81 8.96 -15.36
C ASN A 5 -5.35 9.06 -15.47
N GLU A 6 -5.96 10.12 -14.94
CA GLU A 6 -7.38 10.48 -15.16
C GLU A 6 -8.45 9.48 -14.68
N PHE A 7 -8.11 8.51 -13.82
CA PHE A 7 -9.13 7.61 -13.25
C PHE A 7 -10.13 8.38 -12.37
N LEU A 8 -11.41 8.31 -12.74
CA LEU A 8 -12.53 9.00 -12.09
C LEU A 8 -12.86 8.41 -10.71
N GLU A 9 -12.79 7.08 -10.61
CA GLU A 9 -13.10 6.35 -9.39
C GLU A 9 -11.91 5.52 -8.95
N PRO A 10 -11.69 5.40 -7.64
CA PRO A 10 -10.59 4.65 -7.09
C PRO A 10 -10.91 3.16 -6.89
N ASN A 11 -11.64 2.58 -7.84
CA ASN A 11 -12.05 1.18 -7.85
C ASN A 11 -10.95 0.32 -8.50
N MET A 12 -9.80 0.22 -7.84
CA MET A 12 -8.63 -0.49 -8.36
C MET A 12 -8.07 -1.50 -7.36
N MET A 13 -7.39 -2.52 -7.87
CA MET A 13 -6.76 -3.57 -7.07
C MET A 13 -5.36 -3.89 -7.63
N THR A 14 -4.38 -4.04 -6.73
CA THR A 14 -3.07 -4.60 -7.03
C THR A 14 -3.10 -6.07 -6.70
N VAL A 15 -2.57 -6.88 -7.62
CA VAL A 15 -2.25 -8.29 -7.38
C VAL A 15 -0.74 -8.38 -7.14
N PHE A 16 -0.35 -8.85 -5.97
CA PHE A 16 1.05 -9.15 -5.64
C PHE A 16 1.22 -10.67 -5.60
N ILE A 17 2.12 -11.19 -6.44
CA ILE A 17 2.44 -12.63 -6.49
C ILE A 17 3.83 -12.81 -5.90
N ALA A 18 3.93 -13.59 -4.84
CA ALA A 18 5.20 -13.89 -4.20
C ALA A 18 6.02 -14.83 -5.08
N LEU A 19 7.13 -14.35 -5.63
CA LEU A 19 8.10 -15.23 -6.32
C LEU A 19 8.99 -15.96 -5.32
N ASP A 20 9.39 -15.24 -4.27
CA ASP A 20 10.14 -15.75 -3.13
C ASP A 20 9.33 -15.55 -1.83
N LYS A 21 9.74 -16.25 -0.77
CA LYS A 21 9.07 -16.18 0.52
C LYS A 21 9.12 -14.74 1.05
N CYS A 22 7.97 -14.20 1.45
CA CYS A 22 7.84 -12.85 2.00
C CYS A 22 7.79 -12.94 3.54
N GLU A 23 8.84 -12.46 4.21
CA GLU A 23 8.94 -12.46 5.67
C GLU A 23 9.41 -11.10 6.21
N LYS A 24 9.24 -10.86 7.51
CA LYS A 24 9.66 -9.58 8.10
C LYS A 24 11.15 -9.29 7.91
N THR A 25 11.96 -10.34 7.91
CA THR A 25 13.43 -10.27 7.81
C THR A 25 13.94 -9.88 6.43
N ASN A 26 13.13 -10.01 5.37
CA ASN A 26 13.52 -9.65 4.01
C ASN A 26 12.74 -8.45 3.45
N GLY A 27 12.15 -7.65 4.34
CA GLY A 27 11.46 -6.43 3.94
C GLY A 27 10.14 -6.69 3.22
N CYS A 28 9.41 -7.75 3.60
CA CYS A 28 8.09 -8.00 3.05
C CYS A 28 7.16 -6.78 3.17
N LEU A 29 6.18 -6.76 2.27
CA LEU A 29 5.23 -5.69 2.12
C LEU A 29 4.46 -5.43 3.42
N GLN A 30 4.37 -4.16 3.80
CA GLN A 30 3.54 -3.71 4.90
C GLN A 30 2.29 -3.05 4.35
N ILE A 31 1.16 -3.30 5.01
CA ILE A 31 -0.16 -2.80 4.61
C ILE A 31 -0.86 -2.22 5.83
N VAL A 32 -1.70 -1.23 5.61
CA VAL A 32 -2.59 -0.72 6.67
C VAL A 32 -3.97 -1.32 6.45
N GLU A 33 -4.38 -2.17 7.37
CA GLU A 33 -5.62 -2.93 7.27
C GLU A 33 -6.83 -1.99 7.23
N SER A 34 -7.81 -2.28 6.37
CA SER A 34 -9.01 -1.44 6.19
C SER A 34 -8.78 0.00 5.70
N SER A 35 -7.55 0.40 5.34
CA SER A 35 -7.24 1.76 4.84
C SER A 35 -7.95 2.12 3.53
N HIS A 36 -8.41 1.13 2.74
CA HIS A 36 -9.25 1.35 1.55
C HIS A 36 -10.55 2.12 1.85
N LYS A 37 -11.03 2.09 3.11
CA LYS A 37 -12.21 2.86 3.55
C LYS A 37 -11.96 4.37 3.62
N CYS A 38 -10.70 4.80 3.61
CA CYS A 38 -10.32 6.23 3.63
C CYS A 38 -10.64 6.95 2.31
N GLY A 39 -11.03 6.22 1.26
CA GLY A 39 -11.30 6.78 -0.05
C GLY A 39 -10.03 7.40 -0.66
N ARG A 40 -10.23 8.39 -1.54
CA ARG A 40 -9.14 9.01 -2.30
C ARG A 40 -8.11 9.65 -1.36
N LEU A 41 -6.84 9.31 -1.59
CA LEU A 41 -5.67 9.92 -0.94
C LEU A 41 -4.80 10.60 -2.00
N ASP A 42 -4.41 11.84 -1.72
CA ASP A 42 -3.49 12.57 -2.60
C ASP A 42 -2.06 12.07 -2.42
N HIS A 43 -1.34 12.06 -3.54
CA HIS A 43 0.01 11.54 -3.62
C HIS A 43 0.91 12.52 -4.35
N LYS A 44 2.08 12.78 -3.79
CA LYS A 44 3.12 13.57 -4.43
C LYS A 44 4.31 12.68 -4.80
N LEU A 45 5.06 13.10 -5.81
CA LEU A 45 6.34 12.48 -6.11
C LEU A 45 7.39 13.09 -5.18
N GLU A 46 8.12 12.24 -4.47
CA GLU A 46 9.25 12.61 -3.62
C GLU A 46 10.45 11.73 -4.01
N GLY A 47 11.40 12.33 -4.71
CA GLY A 47 12.46 11.59 -5.39
C GLY A 47 11.90 10.63 -6.44
N GLN A 48 12.19 9.33 -6.29
CA GLN A 48 11.68 8.27 -7.16
C GLN A 48 10.40 7.60 -6.61
N LEU A 49 9.92 8.05 -5.45
CA LEU A 49 8.80 7.42 -4.76
C LEU A 49 7.56 8.29 -4.85
N THR A 50 6.42 7.67 -5.12
CA THR A 50 5.13 8.30 -4.87
C THR A 50 4.78 8.11 -3.40
N VAL A 51 4.52 9.20 -2.68
CA VAL A 51 4.26 9.20 -1.23
C VAL A 51 2.94 9.90 -0.93
N THR A 52 2.25 9.41 0.11
CA THR A 52 1.07 10.05 0.70
C THR A 52 1.52 11.17 1.66
N ASP A 53 0.68 12.17 1.90
CA ASP A 53 0.91 13.18 2.93
C ASP A 53 1.20 12.51 4.30
N PRO A 54 2.39 12.74 4.91
CA PRO A 54 2.76 12.15 6.20
C PRO A 54 1.77 12.46 7.32
N ILE A 55 1.23 13.68 7.38
CA ILE A 55 0.29 14.09 8.44
C ILE A 55 -1.00 13.27 8.34
N ARG A 56 -1.44 12.99 7.11
CA ARG A 56 -2.62 12.16 6.87
C ARG A 56 -2.34 10.69 7.14
N LEU A 57 -1.15 10.23 6.78
CA LEU A 57 -0.69 8.87 7.04
C LEU A 57 -0.69 8.57 8.55
N ASP A 58 -0.15 9.47 9.38
CA ASP A 58 -0.11 9.27 10.83
C ASP A 58 -1.51 9.09 11.42
N LYS A 59 -2.48 9.93 11.01
CA LYS A 59 -3.89 9.79 11.43
C LYS A 59 -4.54 8.49 10.97
N ILE A 60 -4.15 7.97 9.81
CA ILE A 60 -4.63 6.67 9.32
C ILE A 60 -4.06 5.56 10.20
N MET A 61 -2.77 5.62 10.53
CA MET A 61 -2.07 4.64 11.37
C MET A 61 -2.58 4.62 12.82
N GLU A 62 -3.05 5.76 13.34
CA GLU A 62 -3.73 5.82 14.66
C GLU A 62 -5.03 5.00 14.70
N ARG A 63 -5.73 4.89 13.56
CA ARG A 63 -7.07 4.27 13.49
C ARG A 63 -7.05 2.85 12.92
N PHE A 64 -6.07 2.55 12.09
CA PHE A 64 -6.00 1.31 11.31
C PHE A 64 -4.67 0.60 11.56
N PRO A 65 -4.68 -0.70 11.90
CA PRO A 65 -3.45 -1.40 12.24
C PRO A 65 -2.62 -1.69 11.00
N MET A 66 -1.30 -1.56 11.13
CA MET A 66 -0.35 -2.06 10.14
C MET A 66 -0.16 -3.57 10.29
N LYS A 67 -0.09 -4.26 9.14
CA LYS A 67 0.14 -5.70 9.01
C LYS A 67 1.28 -5.95 8.04
N TYR A 68 2.02 -7.02 8.31
CA TYR A 68 2.98 -7.57 7.36
C TYR A 68 2.27 -8.57 6.46
N CYS A 69 2.48 -8.46 5.15
CA CYS A 69 2.00 -9.41 4.16
C CYS A 69 3.02 -10.57 4.08
N LEU A 70 2.80 -11.58 4.92
CA LEU A 70 3.59 -12.81 4.93
C LEU A 70 3.01 -13.76 3.90
N LEU A 71 3.85 -14.21 2.96
CA LEU A 71 3.46 -15.06 1.84
C LEU A 71 4.54 -16.11 1.57
N ASN A 72 4.13 -17.31 1.18
CA ASN A 72 5.01 -18.31 0.60
C ASN A 72 5.15 -18.11 -0.93
N PRO A 73 6.21 -18.63 -1.56
CA PRO A 73 6.33 -18.63 -3.02
C PRO A 73 5.07 -19.19 -3.70
N GLY A 74 4.56 -18.48 -4.70
CA GLY A 74 3.34 -18.81 -5.43
C GLY A 74 2.04 -18.31 -4.80
N GLU A 75 2.07 -17.84 -3.55
CA GLU A 75 0.88 -17.22 -2.93
C GLU A 75 0.64 -15.80 -3.45
N ILE A 76 -0.61 -15.38 -3.37
CA ILE A 76 -1.09 -14.13 -3.97
C ILE A 76 -1.75 -13.28 -2.88
N SER A 77 -1.44 -11.98 -2.90
CA SER A 77 -2.11 -10.96 -2.10
C SER A 77 -2.86 -10.00 -3.00
N LEU A 78 -4.15 -9.82 -2.72
CA LEU A 78 -5.05 -8.90 -3.41
C LEU A 78 -5.27 -7.67 -2.54
N ASN A 79 -4.87 -6.50 -3.05
CA ASN A 79 -4.89 -5.26 -2.28
C ASN A 79 -5.67 -4.19 -3.03
N PHE A 80 -6.78 -3.72 -2.45
CA PHE A 80 -7.48 -2.56 -2.99
C PHE A 80 -6.59 -1.33 -2.89
N ILE A 81 -6.36 -0.65 -4.02
CA ILE A 81 -5.39 0.44 -4.13
C ILE A 81 -6.06 1.76 -3.83
N PHE A 82 -5.57 2.44 -2.81
CA PHE A 82 -5.71 3.89 -2.69
C PHE A 82 -4.35 4.54 -2.49
N GLY A 83 -3.52 4.37 -3.52
CA GLY A 83 -2.15 4.86 -3.61
C GLY A 83 -1.24 4.27 -2.55
N LYS A 84 -0.38 3.37 -3.00
CA LYS A 84 0.52 2.57 -2.17
C LYS A 84 -0.16 1.87 -0.99
N MET A 85 -0.10 0.53 -1.01
CA MET A 85 0.22 -0.12 0.26
C MET A 85 1.37 0.66 0.88
N ILE A 86 1.21 1.14 2.11
CA ILE A 86 2.26 1.86 2.82
C ILE A 86 3.38 0.84 3.09
N THR A 87 4.21 0.62 2.08
CA THR A 87 5.43 -0.15 2.18
C THR A 87 6.39 0.73 2.95
N ILE A 88 6.49 0.52 4.25
CA ILE A 88 7.62 1.00 5.04
C ILE A 88 8.78 0.07 4.68
N SER A 89 9.50 0.41 3.61
CA SER A 89 10.80 -0.17 3.33
C SER A 89 11.80 0.53 4.25
N PHE A 90 12.41 -0.23 5.17
CA PHE A 90 13.60 0.20 5.89
C PHE A 90 14.81 0.18 4.96
#